data_AF-A0A1M7K5B4-F1
#
_entry.id   AF-A0A1M7K5B4-F1
#
_cell.length_a   1.000
_cell.length_b   1.000
_cell.length_c   1.000
_cell.angle_alpha   90.00
_cell.angle_beta   90.00
_cell.angle_gamma   90.00
#
_symmetry.space_group_name_H-M   'P 1'
#
loop_
_entity.id
_entity.type
_entity.pdbx_description
1 polymer ?
#
loop_
_entity_poly.entity_id
_entity_poly.type
_entity_poly.pdbx_seq_one_letter_code
_entity_poly.pdbx_strand_id
1 'polypeptide(L)'
;MENDIKNNVRKMLGVLWKESLELEEVPKDEDNFFDLGGNSYKAFFLVENLPDEYRDKVELTDFYDCETFGEMVDIIAEKISN
;
A
#
# COMPACT_ATOMS: atom_id res chain seq x y z
N MET A 1 12.63 3.95 15.32
CA MET A 1 13.01 4.28 13.95
C MET A 1 12.34 3.36 12.94
N GLU A 2 12.70 2.07 12.86
CA GLU A 2 12.10 1.14 11.89
C GLU A 2 10.58 0.96 12.07
N ASN A 3 10.13 0.85 13.33
CA ASN A 3 8.71 0.78 13.67
C ASN A 3 7.93 2.08 13.36
N ASP A 4 8.60 3.23 13.32
CA ASP A 4 7.94 4.52 13.04
C ASP A 4 7.64 4.65 11.54
N ILE A 5 8.57 4.17 10.69
CA ILE A 5 8.41 4.12 9.24
C ILE A 5 7.24 3.19 8.87
N LYS A 6 7.24 1.95 9.36
CA LYS A 6 6.14 1.00 9.10
C LYS A 6 4.78 1.55 9.54
N ASN A 7 4.71 2.20 10.70
CA ASN A 7 3.46 2.80 11.18
C ASN A 7 2.98 3.98 10.31
N ASN A 8 3.90 4.79 9.79
CA ASN A 8 3.56 5.90 8.89
C ASN A 8 3.07 5.37 7.53
N VAL A 9 3.79 4.41 6.94
CA VAL A 9 3.40 3.74 5.70
C VAL A 9 2.03 3.08 5.86
N ARG A 10 1.80 2.35 6.95
CA ARG A 10 0.51 1.71 7.24
C ARG A 10 -0.65 2.71 7.27
N LYS A 11 -0.49 3.84 7.96
CA LYS A 11 -1.54 4.86 8.04
C LYS A 11 -1.83 5.47 6.67
N MET A 12 -0.79 5.85 5.94
CA MET A 12 -0.90 6.45 4.61
C MET A 12 -1.54 5.47 3.62
N LEU A 13 -1.01 4.25 3.51
CA LEU A 13 -1.49 3.23 2.59
C LEU A 13 -2.91 2.77 2.96
N GLY A 14 -3.22 2.68 4.25
CA GLY A 14 -4.55 2.30 4.71
C GLY A 14 -5.63 3.31 4.31
N VAL A 15 -5.31 4.61 4.36
CA VAL A 15 -6.22 5.65 3.85
C VAL A 15 -6.39 5.53 2.34
N LEU A 16 -5.31 5.38 1.59
CA LEU A 16 -5.38 5.27 0.13
C LEU A 16 -6.12 4.02 -0.33
N TRP A 17 -5.90 2.87 0.32
CA TRP A 17 -6.64 1.63 0.04
C TRP A 17 -8.12 1.82 0.32
N LYS A 18 -8.46 2.40 1.48
CA LYS A 18 -9.84 2.68 1.84
C LYS A 18 -10.54 3.54 0.77
N GLU A 19 -9.87 4.59 0.29
CA GLU A 19 -10.41 5.49 -0.73
C GLU A 19 -10.50 4.81 -2.12
N SER A 20 -9.46 4.08 -2.54
CA SER A 20 -9.41 3.40 -3.85
C SER A 20 -10.37 2.21 -3.94
N LEU A 21 -10.55 1.48 -2.84
CA LEU A 21 -11.38 0.29 -2.74
C LEU A 21 -12.79 0.58 -2.19
N GLU A 22 -13.08 1.84 -1.83
CA GLU A 22 -14.36 2.29 -1.27
C GLU A 22 -14.76 1.51 0.01
N LEU A 23 -13.78 1.24 0.87
CA LEU A 23 -13.99 0.47 2.11
C LEU A 23 -14.56 1.37 3.21
N GLU A 24 -15.32 0.77 4.14
CA GLU A 24 -15.81 1.49 5.33
C GLU A 24 -14.69 1.71 6.36
N GLU A 25 -13.77 0.75 6.47
CA GLU A 25 -12.65 0.75 7.41
C GLU A 25 -11.30 0.58 6.69
N VAL A 26 -10.21 0.85 7.39
CA VAL A 26 -8.87 0.56 6.88
C VAL A 26 -8.65 -0.96 6.81
N PRO A 27 -7.95 -1.46 5.79
CA PRO A 27 -7.67 -2.89 5.67
C PRO A 27 -6.80 -3.39 6.83
N LYS A 28 -7.01 -4.64 7.21
CA LYS A 28 -6.16 -5.42 8.12
C LYS A 28 -4.97 -5.98 7.37
N ASP A 29 -3.93 -6.37 8.11
CA ASP A 29 -2.68 -6.87 7.53
C ASP A 29 -2.87 -8.11 6.63
N GLU A 30 -3.85 -8.95 6.95
CA GLU A 30 -4.19 -10.16 6.20
C GLU A 30 -5.15 -9.91 5.02
N ASP A 31 -5.70 -8.70 4.88
CA ASP A 31 -6.66 -8.40 3.83
C ASP A 31 -5.95 -8.35 2.48
N ASN A 32 -6.46 -9.14 1.54
CA ASN A 32 -5.93 -9.23 0.19
C ASN A 32 -6.49 -8.10 -0.70
N PHE A 33 -5.62 -7.45 -1.46
CA PHE A 33 -6.00 -6.32 -2.33
C PHE A 33 -7.09 -6.70 -3.35
N PHE A 34 -6.94 -7.84 -4.00
CA PHE A 34 -7.83 -8.32 -5.05
C PHE A 34 -9.16 -8.84 -4.49
N ASP A 35 -9.14 -9.48 -3.33
CA ASP A 35 -10.36 -9.93 -2.64
C ASP A 35 -11.24 -8.76 -2.22
N LEU A 36 -10.63 -7.62 -1.88
CA LEU A 36 -11.31 -6.36 -1.58
C LEU A 36 -11.77 -5.58 -2.83
N GLY A 37 -11.67 -6.17 -4.03
CA GLY A 37 -12.09 -5.54 -5.28
C GLY A 37 -11.00 -4.70 -5.96
N GLY A 38 -9.74 -4.90 -5.58
CA GLY A 38 -8.56 -4.38 -6.24
C GLY A 38 -8.36 -4.97 -7.63
N ASN A 39 -7.77 -4.18 -8.52
CA ASN A 39 -7.38 -4.60 -9.87
C ASN A 39 -6.21 -3.75 -10.35
N SER A 40 -5.67 -4.05 -11.53
CA SER A 40 -4.53 -3.34 -12.10
C SER A 40 -4.73 -1.83 -12.24
N TYR A 41 -5.95 -1.38 -12.54
CA TYR A 41 -6.26 0.05 -12.62
C TYR A 41 -6.24 0.70 -11.24
N LYS A 42 -6.81 0.05 -10.23
CA LYS A 42 -6.79 0.54 -8.84
C LYS A 42 -5.38 0.53 -8.24
N ALA A 43 -4.58 -0.48 -8.55
CA ALA A 43 -3.17 -0.54 -8.15
C ALA A 43 -2.36 0.59 -8.81
N PHE A 44 -2.57 0.84 -10.12
CA PHE A 44 -1.97 1.98 -10.81
C PHE A 44 -2.40 3.31 -10.18
N PHE A 45 -3.70 3.48 -9.91
CA PHE A 45 -4.20 4.67 -9.23
C PHE A 45 -3.59 4.84 -7.83
N LEU A 46 -3.42 3.76 -7.07
CA LEU A 46 -2.75 3.78 -5.78
C LEU A 46 -1.33 4.31 -5.87
N VAL A 47 -0.52 3.75 -6.78
CA VAL A 47 0.87 4.20 -7.01
C VAL A 47 0.91 5.68 -7.41
N GLU A 48 0.03 6.11 -8.31
CA GLU A 48 -0.06 7.50 -8.76
C GLU A 48 -0.61 8.48 -7.71
N ASN A 49 -1.19 7.99 -6.61
CA ASN A 49 -1.64 8.81 -5.49
C ASN A 49 -0.75 8.65 -4.25
N LEU A 50 0.32 7.85 -4.34
CA LEU A 50 1.34 7.87 -3.32
C LEU A 50 1.99 9.27 -3.27
N PRO A 51 2.29 9.76 -2.05
CA PRO A 51 3.11 10.96 -1.89
C PRO A 51 4.45 10.81 -2.64
N ASP A 52 4.97 11.94 -3.15
CA ASP A 52 6.16 11.95 -4.00
C ASP A 52 7.38 11.27 -3.35
N GLU A 53 7.50 11.35 -2.02
CA GLU A 53 8.56 10.68 -1.25
C GLU A 53 8.52 9.14 -1.31
N TYR A 54 7.38 8.56 -1.69
CA TYR A 54 7.18 7.12 -1.85
C TYR A 54 7.06 6.69 -3.31
N ARG A 55 6.50 7.56 -4.17
CA ARG A 55 6.18 7.24 -5.57
C ARG A 55 7.40 6.75 -6.36
N ASP A 56 8.54 7.40 -6.20
CA ASP A 56 9.78 7.04 -6.92
C ASP A 56 10.37 5.69 -6.48
N LYS A 57 9.90 5.13 -5.37
CA LYS A 57 10.39 3.88 -4.78
C LYS A 57 9.43 2.71 -4.99
N VAL A 58 8.16 2.96 -5.31
CA VAL A 58 7.13 1.92 -5.42
C VAL A 58 6.74 1.74 -6.88
N GLU A 59 6.87 0.52 -7.36
CA GLU A 59 6.49 0.14 -8.72
C GLU A 59 5.16 -0.62 -8.72
N LEU A 60 4.46 -0.60 -9.85
CA LEU A 60 3.22 -1.38 -10.00
C LEU A 60 3.46 -2.89 -9.83
N THR A 61 4.67 -3.36 -10.14
CA THR A 61 5.13 -4.75 -9.93
C THR A 61 5.08 -5.17 -8.46
N ASP A 62 5.34 -4.26 -7.53
CA ASP A 62 5.28 -4.55 -6.09
C ASP A 62 3.87 -4.99 -5.64
N PHE A 63 2.82 -4.52 -6.34
CA PHE A 63 1.43 -4.90 -6.08
C PHE A 63 1.08 -6.30 -6.61
N TYR A 64 1.90 -6.88 -7.49
CA TYR A 64 1.74 -8.27 -7.93
C TYR A 64 2.52 -9.24 -7.05
N ASP A 65 3.62 -8.77 -6.46
CA ASP A 65 4.45 -9.56 -5.55
C ASP A 65 3.89 -9.58 -4.11
N CYS A 66 3.01 -8.63 -3.77
CA CYS A 66 2.29 -8.56 -2.49
C CYS A 66 0.80 -8.78 -2.69
N GLU A 67 0.25 -9.76 -2.00
CA GLU A 67 -1.18 -10.04 -2.04
C GLU A 67 -1.93 -9.31 -0.94
N THR A 68 -1.29 -9.11 0.22
CA THR A 68 -1.92 -8.57 1.42
C THR A 68 -1.46 -7.15 1.76
N PHE A 69 -2.30 -6.42 2.51
CA PHE A 69 -1.99 -5.09 2.98
C PHE A 69 -0.72 -5.03 3.84
N GLY A 70 -0.51 -6.02 4.71
CA GLY A 70 0.67 -6.09 5.59
C GLY A 70 1.97 -6.23 4.80
N GLU A 71 1.97 -7.09 3.79
CA GLU A 71 3.13 -7.29 2.90
C GLU A 71 3.48 -6.00 2.14
N MET A 72 2.48 -5.28 1.63
CA MET A 72 2.71 -4.00 0.96
C MET A 72 3.31 -2.96 1.91
N VAL A 73 2.83 -2.88 3.15
CA VAL A 73 3.42 -1.99 4.16
C VAL A 73 4.89 -2.33 4.39
N ASP A 74 5.23 -3.62 4.44
CA ASP A 74 6.59 -4.07 4.69
C ASP A 74 7.52 -3.76 3.52
N ILE A 75 7.14 -4.07 2.28
CA ILE A 75 7.96 -3.75 1.10
C ILE A 75 8.18 -2.24 0.99
N ILE A 76 7.12 -1.44 1.11
CA ILE A 76 7.23 0.01 0.98
C ILE A 76 8.14 0.56 2.09
N ALA A 77 8.00 0.10 3.33
CA ALA A 77 8.86 0.50 4.43
C ALA A 77 10.34 0.14 4.20
N GLU A 78 10.63 -1.08 3.71
CA GLU A 78 11.98 -1.52 3.37
C GLU A 78 12.60 -0.65 2.26
N LYS A 79 11.83 -0.35 1.21
CA LYS A 79 12.29 0.51 0.12
C LYS A 79 12.55 1.94 0.59
N ILE A 80 11.77 2.47 1.53
CA ILE A 80 12.00 3.81 2.11
C ILE A 80 13.28 3.84 2.94
N SER A 81 13.54 2.79 3.71
CA SER A 81 14.69 2.72 4.62
C SER A 81 16.04 2.52 3.91
N ASN A 82 16.04 2.08 2.65
CA ASN A 82 17.23 1.96 1.79
C ASN A 82 17.44 3.22 0.94
#